data_AF-A0A261BST2-F1
#
_entry.id   AF-A0A261BST2-F1
#
_cell.length_a   1.000
_cell.length_b   1.000
_cell.length_c   1.000
_cell.angle_alpha   90.00
_cell.angle_beta   90.00
_cell.angle_gamma   90.00
#
_symmetry.space_group_name_H-M   'P 1'
#
loop_
_entity.id
_entity.type
_entity.pdbx_description
1 polymer ?
#
loop_
_entity_poly.entity_id
_entity_poly.type
_entity_poly.pdbx_seq_one_letter_code
_entity_poly.pdbx_strand_id
1 'polypeptide(L)'
;MLSSHLFRQRNIIMTVNQVSKKLSFEDIHNDYDFVQFSESLKTMEKPPYIIFYDSSNLDIFLNHICNLEFIPNALSRLVAISFDTNAHMILQEKYPKVPSVVIDLDPIKDTLEETYENRRYIIYQLVLLTRTRICASLAIRGISFWAMQQDSLWIENFDSMQVEDRYPNEYMLFDTVGNEQLPEYDRMHGWICGSTFFVRGNPTTHQFFMQV
;
A
#
# COMPACT_ATOMS: atom_id res chain seq x y z
N MET A 1 -15.01 -7.36 36.00
CA MET A 1 -15.55 -7.76 34.68
C MET A 1 -14.81 -6.98 33.62
N LEU A 2 -14.07 -7.66 32.74
CA LEU A 2 -13.49 -7.02 31.55
C LEU A 2 -14.64 -6.52 30.66
N SER A 3 -14.54 -5.30 30.14
CA SER A 3 -15.61 -4.72 29.32
C SER A 3 -15.80 -5.53 28.04
N SER A 4 -17.03 -5.63 27.53
CA SER A 4 -17.35 -6.29 26.26
C SER A 4 -16.51 -5.77 25.09
N HIS A 5 -16.11 -4.48 25.15
CA HIS A 5 -15.22 -3.85 24.18
C HIS A 5 -13.80 -4.46 24.17
N LEU A 6 -13.23 -4.74 25.34
CA LEU A 6 -11.91 -5.39 25.47
C LEU A 6 -11.91 -6.81 24.88
N PHE A 7 -13.00 -7.56 25.06
CA PHE A 7 -13.15 -8.88 24.45
C PHE A 7 -13.23 -8.82 22.92
N ARG A 8 -13.96 -7.83 22.37
CA ARG A 8 -14.07 -7.63 20.91
C ARG A 8 -12.73 -7.32 20.26
N GLN A 9 -11.97 -6.38 20.84
CA GLN A 9 -10.63 -6.04 20.33
C GLN A 9 -9.67 -7.23 20.41
N ARG A 10 -9.70 -7.99 21.51
CA ARG A 10 -8.90 -9.20 21.66
C ARG A 10 -9.21 -10.25 20.59
N ASN A 11 -10.49 -10.51 20.31
CA ASN A 11 -10.89 -11.50 19.32
C ASN A 11 -10.41 -11.11 17.92
N ILE A 12 -10.53 -9.84 17.54
CA ILE A 12 -9.99 -9.33 16.26
C ILE A 12 -8.49 -9.58 16.15
N ILE A 13 -7.71 -9.18 17.17
CA ILE A 13 -6.25 -9.35 17.17
C ILE A 13 -5.87 -10.84 17.09
N MET A 14 -6.56 -11.70 17.84
CA MET A 14 -6.33 -13.15 17.82
C MET A 14 -6.62 -13.75 16.44
N THR A 15 -7.74 -13.37 15.82
CA THR A 15 -8.11 -13.84 14.48
C THR A 15 -7.12 -13.35 13.43
N VAL A 16 -6.76 -12.06 13.45
CA VAL A 16 -5.74 -11.50 12.55
C VAL A 16 -4.42 -12.25 12.73
N ASN A 17 -3.95 -12.46 13.95
CA ASN A 17 -2.70 -13.19 14.25
C ASN A 17 -2.74 -14.67 13.83
N GLN A 18 -3.91 -15.30 13.82
CA GLN A 18 -4.06 -16.68 13.38
C GLN A 18 -4.04 -16.76 11.85
N VAL A 19 -4.80 -15.89 11.19
CA VAL A 19 -4.98 -15.90 9.74
C VAL A 19 -3.74 -15.35 9.04
N SER A 20 -3.05 -14.37 9.63
CA SER A 20 -1.83 -13.77 9.10
C SER A 20 -0.67 -14.75 8.93
N LYS A 21 -0.71 -15.90 9.63
CA LYS A 21 0.28 -16.98 9.47
C LYS A 21 0.18 -17.69 8.12
N LYS A 22 -0.97 -17.59 7.45
CA LYS A 22 -1.17 -18.10 6.08
C LYS A 22 -0.66 -17.16 5.00
N LEU A 23 -0.27 -15.95 5.38
CA LEU A 23 0.38 -14.98 4.53
C LEU A 23 1.83 -14.94 5.01
N SER A 24 2.76 -15.66 4.40
CA SER A 24 4.17 -15.49 4.77
C SER A 24 4.80 -14.35 3.97
N PHE A 25 5.95 -13.85 4.44
CA PHE A 25 6.75 -12.94 3.65
C PHE A 25 7.27 -13.64 2.39
N GLU A 26 7.67 -14.90 2.55
CA GLU A 26 8.24 -15.76 1.51
C GLU A 26 7.25 -16.03 0.38
N ASP A 27 5.96 -16.18 0.68
CA ASP A 27 4.91 -16.39 -0.33
C ASP A 27 4.86 -15.21 -1.31
N ILE A 28 4.99 -13.97 -0.82
CA ILE A 28 5.02 -12.76 -1.66
C ILE A 28 6.42 -12.58 -2.26
N HIS A 29 7.47 -12.76 -1.47
CA HIS A 29 8.83 -12.47 -1.89
C HIS A 29 9.32 -13.39 -3.01
N ASN A 30 8.89 -14.66 -3.01
CA ASN A 30 9.30 -15.67 -3.97
C ASN A 30 8.25 -15.92 -5.07
N ASP A 31 7.08 -15.26 -5.01
CA ASP A 31 6.07 -15.35 -6.06
C ASP A 31 6.67 -14.93 -7.41
N TYR A 32 6.42 -15.74 -8.44
CA TYR A 32 7.05 -15.55 -9.75
C TYR A 32 6.63 -14.24 -10.41
N ASP A 33 5.33 -13.93 -10.39
CA ASP A 33 4.79 -12.73 -11.02
C ASP A 33 5.23 -11.48 -10.27
N PHE A 34 5.25 -11.53 -8.94
CA PHE A 34 5.78 -10.45 -8.10
C PHE A 34 7.28 -10.23 -8.31
N VAL A 35 8.06 -11.29 -8.51
CA VAL A 35 9.49 -11.19 -8.86
C VAL A 35 9.65 -10.46 -10.19
N GLN A 36 8.93 -10.88 -11.24
CA GLN A 36 9.00 -10.23 -12.56
C GLN A 36 8.58 -8.76 -12.49
N PHE A 37 7.49 -8.47 -11.79
CA PHE A 37 7.03 -7.12 -11.53
C PHE A 37 8.12 -6.30 -10.83
N SER A 38 8.72 -6.83 -9.75
CA SER A 38 9.79 -6.15 -9.00
C SER A 38 11.03 -5.87 -9.84
N GLU A 39 11.44 -6.81 -10.70
CA GLU A 39 12.57 -6.57 -11.62
C GLU A 39 12.25 -5.47 -12.64
N SER A 40 11.00 -5.37 -13.10
CA SER A 40 10.58 -4.25 -13.97
C SER A 40 10.71 -2.90 -13.27
N LEU A 41 10.38 -2.82 -11.96
CA LEU A 41 10.49 -1.57 -11.19
C LEU A 41 11.94 -1.08 -11.09
N LYS A 42 12.93 -1.97 -11.05
CA LYS A 42 14.35 -1.60 -11.01
C LYS A 42 14.82 -0.88 -12.28
N THR A 43 14.11 -1.06 -13.39
CA THR A 43 14.43 -0.43 -14.67
C THR A 43 13.86 0.99 -14.81
N MET A 44 12.99 1.39 -13.87
CA MET A 44 12.40 2.73 -13.86
C MET A 44 13.45 3.77 -13.46
N GLU A 45 13.47 4.90 -14.15
CA GLU A 45 14.43 5.99 -13.90
C GLU A 45 14.25 6.63 -12.52
N LYS A 46 13.00 6.70 -12.05
CA LYS A 46 12.63 7.25 -10.75
C LYS A 46 11.84 6.24 -9.91
N PRO A 47 11.88 6.35 -8.58
CA PRO A 47 11.08 5.51 -7.69
C PRO A 47 9.60 5.47 -8.10
N PRO A 48 8.97 4.30 -8.27
CA PRO A 48 7.56 4.21 -8.63
C PRO A 48 6.62 4.77 -7.55
N TYR A 49 5.45 5.20 -7.99
CA TYR A 49 4.27 5.49 -7.19
C TYR A 49 3.41 4.23 -7.14
N ILE A 50 3.51 3.47 -6.04
CA ILE A 50 2.79 2.22 -5.83
C ILE A 50 1.42 2.52 -5.25
N ILE A 51 0.38 2.13 -5.97
CA ILE A 51 -1.00 2.13 -5.49
C ILE A 51 -1.43 0.69 -5.18
N PHE A 52 -2.00 0.51 -4.00
CA PHE A 52 -2.59 -0.76 -3.57
C PHE A 52 -4.11 -0.67 -3.67
N TYR A 53 -4.74 -1.62 -4.36
CA TYR A 53 -6.17 -1.55 -4.65
C TYR A 53 -6.82 -2.93 -4.68
N ASP A 54 -8.14 -2.96 -4.65
CA ASP A 54 -8.96 -4.15 -4.81
C ASP A 54 -10.31 -3.77 -5.43
N SER A 55 -11.17 -4.76 -5.65
CA SER A 55 -12.50 -4.55 -6.24
C SER A 55 -13.39 -3.60 -5.42
N SER A 56 -13.11 -3.37 -4.14
CA SER A 56 -13.89 -2.45 -3.29
C SER A 56 -13.58 -0.97 -3.54
N ASN A 57 -12.42 -0.66 -4.12
CA ASN A 57 -11.96 0.71 -4.38
C ASN A 57 -11.47 0.94 -5.82
N LEU A 58 -11.72 -0.02 -6.71
CA LEU A 58 -11.34 0.04 -8.11
C LEU A 58 -11.83 1.32 -8.81
N ASP A 59 -13.09 1.71 -8.64
CA ASP A 59 -13.62 2.93 -9.28
C ASP A 59 -12.88 4.19 -8.82
N ILE A 60 -12.49 4.24 -7.54
CA ILE A 60 -11.69 5.34 -6.99
C ILE A 60 -10.31 5.35 -7.65
N PHE A 61 -9.68 4.17 -7.79
CA PHE A 61 -8.38 4.06 -8.43
C PHE A 61 -8.42 4.42 -9.93
N LEU A 62 -9.43 3.97 -10.67
CA LEU A 62 -9.59 4.35 -12.07
C LEU A 62 -9.81 5.87 -12.21
N ASN A 63 -10.57 6.48 -11.31
CA ASN A 63 -10.71 7.94 -11.27
C ASN A 63 -9.39 8.65 -10.97
N HIS A 64 -8.55 8.08 -10.10
CA HIS A 64 -7.22 8.61 -9.83
C HIS A 64 -6.33 8.56 -11.07
N ILE A 65 -6.33 7.45 -11.82
CA ILE A 65 -5.62 7.36 -13.10
C ILE A 65 -6.09 8.45 -14.06
N CYS A 66 -7.41 8.63 -14.22
CA CYS A 66 -7.97 9.72 -15.03
C CYS A 66 -7.45 11.09 -14.58
N ASN A 67 -7.37 11.35 -13.28
CA ASN A 67 -6.82 12.61 -12.77
C ASN A 67 -5.35 12.79 -13.17
N LEU A 68 -4.54 11.74 -13.08
CA LEU A 68 -3.12 11.79 -13.45
C LEU A 68 -2.90 11.93 -14.97
N GLU A 69 -3.83 11.47 -15.83
CA GLU A 69 -3.75 11.64 -17.29
C GLU A 69 -3.70 13.12 -17.72
N PHE A 70 -4.33 14.00 -16.94
CA PHE A 70 -4.32 15.44 -17.21
C PHE A 70 -3.05 16.16 -16.73
N ILE A 71 -2.17 15.45 -16.02
CA ILE A 71 -0.96 16.02 -15.40
C ILE A 71 0.26 15.49 -16.16
N PRO A 72 1.02 16.36 -16.85
CA PRO A 72 2.19 15.94 -17.62
C PRO A 72 3.16 15.09 -16.79
N ASN A 73 3.51 13.92 -17.32
CA ASN A 73 4.44 12.95 -16.72
C ASN A 73 4.04 12.39 -15.34
N ALA A 74 2.80 12.57 -14.87
CA ALA A 74 2.41 12.03 -13.55
C ALA A 74 2.21 10.50 -13.59
N LEU A 75 1.71 9.98 -14.72
CA LEU A 75 1.47 8.54 -14.90
C LEU A 75 2.73 7.69 -15.10
N SER A 76 3.86 8.27 -15.54
CA SER A 76 5.05 7.50 -15.92
C SER A 76 5.67 6.72 -14.76
N ARG A 77 5.39 7.16 -13.53
CA ARG A 77 5.85 6.52 -12.29
C ARG A 77 4.80 5.63 -11.65
N LEU A 78 3.54 5.65 -12.12
CA LEU A 78 2.45 4.89 -11.53
C LEU A 78 2.61 3.39 -11.78
N VAL A 79 2.53 2.61 -10.71
CA VAL A 79 2.43 1.15 -10.76
C VAL A 79 1.38 0.68 -9.76
N ALA A 80 0.80 -0.49 -9.99
CA ALA A 80 -0.34 -0.94 -9.21
C ALA A 80 -0.20 -2.37 -8.70
N ILE A 81 -0.69 -2.62 -7.49
CA ILE A 81 -0.76 -3.97 -6.91
C ILE A 81 -2.19 -4.22 -6.48
N SER A 82 -2.85 -5.21 -7.08
CA SER A 82 -4.22 -5.59 -6.72
C SER A 82 -4.24 -6.71 -5.70
N PHE A 83 -5.26 -6.71 -4.83
CA PHE A 83 -5.50 -7.79 -3.86
C PHE A 83 -6.61 -8.78 -4.25
N ASP A 84 -7.06 -8.71 -5.50
CA ASP A 84 -7.93 -9.69 -6.16
C ASP A 84 -7.71 -9.67 -7.68
N THR A 85 -8.05 -10.78 -8.31
CA THR A 85 -7.84 -11.01 -9.75
C THR A 85 -8.77 -10.16 -10.62
N ASN A 86 -10.01 -9.95 -10.19
CA ASN A 86 -10.99 -9.20 -10.97
C ASN A 86 -10.57 -7.74 -11.18
N ALA A 87 -10.13 -7.06 -10.12
CA ALA A 87 -9.63 -5.70 -10.19
C ALA A 87 -8.34 -5.59 -11.04
N HIS A 88 -7.48 -6.61 -11.00
CA HIS A 88 -6.31 -6.69 -11.87
C HIS A 88 -6.69 -6.72 -13.35
N MET A 89 -7.60 -7.63 -13.71
CA MET A 89 -8.04 -7.82 -15.09
C MET A 89 -8.66 -6.55 -15.66
N ILE A 90 -9.51 -5.87 -14.90
CA ILE A 90 -10.14 -4.61 -15.33
C ILE A 90 -9.09 -3.51 -15.54
N LEU A 91 -8.07 -3.41 -14.66
CA LEU A 91 -6.97 -2.46 -14.87
C LEU A 91 -6.20 -2.80 -16.16
N GLN A 92 -5.85 -4.06 -16.38
CA GLN A 92 -5.10 -4.48 -17.57
C GLN A 92 -5.89 -4.27 -18.86
N GLU A 93 -7.22 -4.41 -18.83
CA GLU A 93 -8.09 -4.10 -19.97
C GLU A 93 -8.11 -2.60 -20.29
N LYS A 94 -8.29 -1.74 -19.27
CA LYS A 94 -8.46 -0.30 -19.45
C LYS A 94 -7.14 0.46 -19.61
N TYR A 95 -6.11 0.05 -18.88
CA TYR A 95 -4.82 0.73 -18.75
C TYR A 95 -3.64 -0.26 -18.86
N PRO A 96 -3.50 -0.99 -19.99
CA PRO A 96 -2.48 -2.05 -20.16
C PRO A 96 -1.03 -1.56 -20.05
N LYS A 97 -0.80 -0.24 -20.10
CA LYS A 97 0.54 0.36 -19.99
C LYS A 97 0.96 0.61 -18.54
N VAL A 98 0.05 0.57 -17.58
CA VAL A 98 0.37 0.70 -16.15
C VAL A 98 0.94 -0.63 -15.67
N PRO A 99 2.22 -0.72 -15.27
CA PRO A 99 2.78 -1.94 -14.72
C PRO A 99 1.99 -2.36 -13.49
N SER A 100 1.54 -3.61 -13.45
CA SER A 100 0.81 -4.11 -12.29
C SER A 100 0.95 -5.60 -12.08
N VAL A 101 0.65 -6.04 -10.87
CA VAL A 101 0.65 -7.45 -10.47
C VAL A 101 -0.49 -7.70 -9.49
N VAL A 102 -0.95 -8.96 -9.41
CA VAL A 102 -1.94 -9.41 -8.44
C VAL A 102 -1.27 -10.17 -7.30
N ILE A 103 -1.66 -9.85 -6.07
CA ILE A 103 -1.39 -10.67 -4.88
C ILE A 103 -2.75 -11.05 -4.32
N ASP A 104 -3.27 -12.20 -4.77
CA ASP A 104 -4.65 -12.59 -4.52
C ASP A 104 -4.88 -12.94 -3.05
N LEU A 105 -5.73 -12.14 -2.38
CA LEU A 105 -6.10 -12.35 -0.98
C LEU A 105 -7.44 -13.08 -0.84
N ASP A 106 -8.17 -13.34 -1.93
CA ASP A 106 -9.48 -14.01 -1.88
C ASP A 106 -9.41 -15.40 -1.21
N PRO A 107 -8.41 -16.27 -1.50
CA PRO A 107 -8.29 -17.55 -0.81
C PRO A 107 -8.19 -17.45 0.72
N ILE A 108 -7.69 -16.33 1.24
CA ILE A 108 -7.59 -16.09 2.68
C ILE A 108 -8.87 -15.46 3.22
N LYS A 109 -9.43 -14.49 2.49
CA LYS A 109 -10.73 -13.87 2.83
C LYS A 109 -11.83 -14.94 2.92
N ASP A 110 -11.79 -15.95 2.06
CA ASP A 110 -12.78 -17.05 2.02
C ASP A 110 -12.65 -17.99 3.21
N THR A 111 -11.48 -18.04 3.88
CA THR A 111 -11.32 -18.80 5.12
C THR A 111 -11.89 -18.08 6.35
N LEU A 112 -12.31 -16.82 6.20
CA LEU A 112 -12.95 -16.05 7.27
C LEU A 112 -14.46 -16.31 7.26
N GLU A 113 -14.96 -17.01 8.28
CA GLU A 113 -16.39 -17.23 8.46
C GLU A 113 -17.16 -15.92 8.44
N GLU A 114 -18.29 -15.88 7.74
CA GLU A 114 -19.17 -14.69 7.68
C GLU A 114 -19.68 -14.25 9.05
N THR A 115 -19.71 -15.18 10.00
CA THR A 115 -20.11 -14.99 11.39
C THR A 115 -19.08 -14.22 12.23
N TYR A 116 -17.86 -14.01 11.72
CA TYR A 116 -16.83 -13.29 12.44
C TYR A 116 -17.24 -11.83 12.65
N GLU A 117 -17.33 -11.43 13.92
CA GLU A 117 -17.58 -10.05 14.31
C GLU A 117 -16.47 -9.15 13.75
N ASN A 118 -16.86 -8.07 13.08
CA ASN A 118 -15.94 -7.15 12.39
C ASN A 118 -15.07 -7.80 11.28
N ARG A 119 -15.59 -8.82 10.57
CA ARG A 119 -14.91 -9.46 9.42
C ARG A 119 -14.26 -8.45 8.46
N ARG A 120 -14.95 -7.35 8.11
CA ARG A 120 -14.39 -6.29 7.25
C ARG A 120 -13.13 -5.65 7.82
N TYR A 121 -13.09 -5.40 9.12
CA TYR A 121 -11.92 -4.86 9.80
C TYR A 121 -10.78 -5.87 9.84
N ILE A 122 -11.07 -7.17 10.02
CA ILE A 122 -10.06 -8.23 9.92
C ILE A 122 -9.45 -8.25 8.51
N ILE A 123 -10.28 -8.20 7.46
CA ILE A 123 -9.81 -8.15 6.07
C ILE A 123 -8.93 -6.92 5.84
N TYR A 124 -9.37 -5.75 6.32
CA TYR A 124 -8.59 -4.52 6.23
C TYR A 124 -7.21 -4.64 6.90
N GLN A 125 -7.14 -5.25 8.08
CA GLN A 125 -5.86 -5.49 8.77
C GLN A 125 -4.96 -6.48 8.01
N LEU A 126 -5.54 -7.52 7.40
CA LEU A 126 -4.78 -8.44 6.55
C LEU A 126 -4.22 -7.74 5.31
N VAL A 127 -4.99 -6.85 4.68
CA VAL A 127 -4.55 -6.01 3.56
C VAL A 127 -3.36 -5.13 3.98
N LEU A 128 -3.45 -4.46 5.13
CA LEU A 128 -2.34 -3.64 5.65
C LEU A 128 -1.10 -4.47 5.93
N LEU A 129 -1.24 -5.67 6.49
CA LEU A 129 -0.11 -6.56 6.72
C LEU A 129 0.54 -7.03 5.41
N THR A 130 -0.25 -7.41 4.42
CA THR A 130 0.22 -7.76 3.07
C THR A 130 0.97 -6.59 2.45
N ARG A 131 0.43 -5.36 2.55
CA ARG A 131 1.09 -4.12 2.10
C ARG A 131 2.46 -3.95 2.76
N THR A 132 2.57 -4.14 4.07
CA THR A 132 3.84 -4.07 4.81
C THR A 132 4.86 -5.09 4.30
N ARG A 133 4.44 -6.33 4.02
CA ARG A 133 5.34 -7.39 3.50
C ARG A 133 5.80 -7.12 2.08
N ILE A 134 4.93 -6.57 1.23
CA ILE A 134 5.32 -6.09 -0.10
C ILE A 134 6.38 -5.00 0.04
N CYS A 135 6.17 -4.02 0.93
CA CYS A 135 7.14 -2.97 1.21
C CYS A 135 8.48 -3.54 1.67
N ALA A 136 8.47 -4.52 2.58
CA ALA A 136 9.67 -5.22 3.03
C ALA A 136 10.40 -5.94 1.88
N SER A 137 9.65 -6.55 0.96
CA SER A 137 10.18 -7.31 -0.17
C SER A 137 10.85 -6.39 -1.20
N LEU A 138 10.19 -5.28 -1.53
CA LEU A 138 10.78 -4.25 -2.40
C LEU A 138 12.02 -3.62 -1.77
N ALA A 139 11.97 -3.33 -0.46
CA ALA A 139 13.09 -2.73 0.26
C ALA A 139 14.35 -3.62 0.24
N ILE A 140 14.21 -4.92 0.53
CA ILE A 140 15.37 -5.84 0.51
C ILE A 140 15.91 -6.09 -0.91
N ARG A 141 15.08 -5.88 -1.94
CA ARG A 141 15.49 -5.89 -3.35
C ARG A 141 16.20 -4.62 -3.81
N GLY A 142 16.37 -3.63 -2.91
CA GLY A 142 16.98 -2.34 -3.23
C GLY A 142 16.07 -1.39 -4.03
N ILE A 143 14.77 -1.67 -4.09
CA ILE A 143 13.81 -0.85 -4.84
C ILE A 143 13.33 0.26 -3.91
N SER A 144 13.60 1.51 -4.30
CA SER A 144 13.02 2.68 -3.63
C SER A 144 11.66 2.98 -4.25
N PHE A 145 10.68 3.42 -3.46
CA PHE A 145 9.32 3.65 -3.95
C PHE A 145 8.57 4.66 -3.07
N TRP A 146 7.52 5.23 -3.62
CA TRP A 146 6.45 5.86 -2.85
C TRP A 146 5.28 4.88 -2.76
N ALA A 147 4.78 4.63 -1.56
CA ALA A 147 3.44 4.08 -1.39
C ALA A 147 2.47 5.27 -1.33
N MET A 148 1.43 5.27 -2.15
CA MET A 148 0.49 6.38 -2.28
C MET A 148 -0.97 5.88 -2.16
N GLN A 149 -1.89 6.80 -1.87
CA GLN A 149 -3.32 6.52 -1.77
C GLN A 149 -4.10 7.06 -2.98
N GLN A 150 -4.99 6.23 -3.50
CA GLN A 150 -5.80 6.49 -4.69
C GLN A 150 -6.97 7.45 -4.47
N ASP A 151 -7.33 7.79 -3.23
CA ASP A 151 -8.41 8.74 -2.93
C ASP A 151 -7.93 10.19 -2.81
N SER A 152 -6.73 10.48 -3.33
CA SER A 152 -6.19 11.83 -3.44
C SER A 152 -6.38 12.39 -4.85
N LEU A 153 -6.73 13.68 -4.93
CA LEU A 153 -6.75 14.44 -6.18
C LEU A 153 -5.47 15.25 -6.30
N TRP A 154 -4.75 15.03 -7.37
CA TRP A 154 -3.54 15.77 -7.70
C TRP A 154 -3.90 16.97 -8.56
N ILE A 155 -3.37 18.12 -8.19
CA ILE A 155 -3.49 19.37 -8.94
C ILE A 155 -2.19 19.71 -9.70
N GLU A 156 -1.10 19.02 -9.35
CA GLU A 156 0.22 19.16 -9.97
C GLU A 156 0.95 17.81 -9.91
N ASN A 157 2.02 17.66 -10.70
CA ASN A 157 2.85 16.47 -10.65
C ASN A 157 3.65 16.45 -9.34
N PHE A 158 3.48 15.40 -8.54
CA PHE A 158 4.20 15.22 -7.27
C PHE A 158 5.74 15.33 -7.41
N ASP A 159 6.29 14.97 -8.57
CA ASP A 159 7.73 15.07 -8.84
C ASP A 159 8.25 16.53 -8.85
N SER A 160 7.38 17.51 -9.13
CA SER A 160 7.76 18.93 -9.15
C SER A 160 8.17 19.45 -7.77
N MET A 161 7.72 18.80 -6.69
CA MET A 161 8.06 19.14 -5.32
C MET A 161 9.52 18.80 -4.97
N GLN A 162 10.20 17.97 -5.78
CA GLN A 162 11.60 17.56 -5.61
C GLN A 162 11.91 17.04 -4.18
N VAL A 163 10.96 16.29 -3.61
CA VAL A 163 11.05 15.81 -2.22
C VAL A 163 12.24 14.86 -2.04
N GLU A 164 12.50 13.99 -3.01
CA GLU A 164 13.62 13.04 -2.98
C GLU A 164 14.98 13.75 -2.98
N ASP A 165 15.11 14.82 -3.77
CA ASP A 165 16.35 15.61 -3.87
C ASP A 165 16.59 16.47 -2.63
N ARG A 166 15.51 16.94 -1.99
CA ARG A 166 15.57 17.72 -0.74
C ARG A 166 16.05 16.87 0.44
N TYR A 167 15.72 15.58 0.43
CA TYR A 167 16.02 14.65 1.52
C TYR A 167 16.79 13.41 1.01
N PRO A 168 18.00 13.59 0.45
CA PRO A 168 18.70 12.54 -0.28
C PRO A 168 19.25 11.43 0.63
N ASN A 169 19.40 11.71 1.92
CA ASN A 169 19.97 10.79 2.91
C ASN A 169 18.91 10.10 3.76
N GLU A 170 17.65 10.51 3.66
CA GLU A 170 16.59 9.92 4.46
C GLU A 170 16.19 8.56 3.90
N TYR A 171 15.98 7.61 4.83
CA TYR A 171 15.55 6.26 4.49
C TYR A 171 14.05 6.18 4.26
N MET A 172 13.28 7.01 4.96
CA MET A 172 11.82 7.07 4.82
C MET A 172 11.37 8.51 4.96
N LEU A 173 10.35 8.89 4.18
CA LEU A 173 9.70 10.19 4.29
C LEU A 173 8.21 9.94 4.47
N PHE A 174 7.61 10.63 5.43
CA PHE A 174 6.20 10.49 5.74
C PHE A 174 5.51 11.81 5.53
N ASP A 175 4.35 11.76 4.90
CA ASP A 175 3.41 12.87 5.01
C ASP A 175 2.87 12.95 6.44
N THR A 176 2.61 14.15 6.93
CA THR A 176 2.14 14.39 8.29
C THR A 176 0.96 15.33 8.29
N VAL A 177 0.06 15.19 9.28
CA VAL A 177 -1.02 16.15 9.49
C VAL A 177 -0.42 17.55 9.67
N GLY A 178 -0.71 18.42 8.71
CA GLY A 178 -0.17 19.76 8.62
C GLY A 178 -0.69 20.71 9.71
N ASN A 179 -0.15 21.93 9.69
CA ASN A 179 -0.38 22.93 10.75
C ASN A 179 -1.60 23.83 10.49
N GLU A 180 -2.23 23.69 9.33
CA GLU A 180 -3.22 24.65 8.81
C GLU A 180 -4.67 24.16 8.87
N GLN A 181 -4.90 22.99 9.46
CA GLN A 181 -6.22 22.36 9.42
C GLN A 181 -6.91 22.53 10.76
N LEU A 182 -8.05 23.23 10.71
CA LEU A 182 -9.23 23.15 11.57
C LEU A 182 -8.98 22.67 13.03
N PRO A 183 -9.37 23.43 14.09
CA PRO A 183 -9.10 23.10 15.50
C PRO A 183 -9.37 21.65 15.93
N GLU A 184 -10.26 20.96 15.22
CA GLU A 184 -10.56 19.54 15.33
C GLU A 184 -9.32 18.61 15.17
N TYR A 185 -8.29 19.03 14.45
CA TYR A 185 -7.06 18.26 14.20
C TYR A 185 -5.88 18.63 15.10
N ASP A 186 -6.02 19.57 16.03
CA ASP A 186 -4.95 19.99 16.94
C ASP A 186 -4.32 18.81 17.70
N ARG A 187 -5.13 17.80 18.04
CA ARG A 187 -4.67 16.58 18.74
C ARG A 187 -3.90 15.60 17.87
N MET A 188 -3.98 15.76 16.55
CA MET A 188 -3.36 14.89 15.55
C MET A 188 -2.15 15.57 14.88
N HIS A 189 -1.75 16.76 15.35
CA HIS A 189 -0.60 17.48 14.82
C HIS A 189 0.66 16.61 14.80
N GLY A 190 1.34 16.57 13.65
CA GLY A 190 2.55 15.77 13.44
C GLY A 190 2.31 14.26 13.34
N TRP A 191 1.05 13.79 13.37
CA TRP A 191 0.77 12.38 13.12
C TRP A 191 1.11 12.02 11.69
N ILE A 192 1.74 10.86 11.52
CA ILE A 192 2.10 10.31 10.22
C ILE A 192 0.85 9.85 9.50
N CYS A 193 0.73 10.28 8.24
CA CYS A 193 -0.20 9.70 7.30
C CYS A 193 0.38 8.37 6.79
N GLY A 194 -0.11 7.25 7.31
CA GLY A 194 0.38 5.90 6.95
C GLY A 194 0.04 5.46 5.52
N SER A 195 -0.56 6.33 4.72
CA SER A 195 -0.98 6.01 3.37
C SER A 195 -0.09 6.59 2.27
N THR A 196 0.60 7.70 2.53
CA THR A 196 1.56 8.31 1.59
C THR A 196 2.94 8.42 2.24
N PHE A 197 3.89 7.64 1.76
CA PHE A 197 5.25 7.65 2.28
C PHE A 197 6.28 7.18 1.25
N PHE A 198 7.50 7.68 1.36
CA PHE A 198 8.66 7.23 0.61
C PHE A 198 9.45 6.19 1.40
N VAL A 199 10.03 5.24 0.68
CA VAL A 199 10.97 4.26 1.19
C VAL A 199 12.18 4.20 0.27
N ARG A 200 13.37 4.33 0.86
CA ARG A 200 14.61 3.99 0.19
C ARG A 200 14.87 2.50 0.33
N GLY A 201 15.05 1.79 -0.79
CA GLY A 201 15.28 0.35 -0.77
C GLY A 201 16.64 0.01 -0.18
N ASN A 202 16.67 -0.55 1.03
CA ASN A 202 17.89 -1.03 1.68
C ASN A 202 17.55 -2.01 2.84
N PRO A 203 18.56 -2.69 3.43
CA PRO A 203 18.32 -3.60 4.55
C PRO A 203 17.70 -2.94 5.80
N THR A 204 17.97 -1.65 6.06
CA THR A 204 17.41 -0.93 7.21
C THR A 204 15.90 -0.73 7.07
N THR A 205 15.42 -0.29 5.90
CA THR A 205 13.97 -0.14 5.66
C THR A 205 13.26 -1.48 5.55
N HIS A 206 13.92 -2.52 5.03
CA HIS A 206 13.41 -3.89 5.12
C HIS A 206 13.18 -4.30 6.59
N GLN A 207 14.17 -4.09 7.47
CA GLN A 207 14.03 -4.41 8.88
C GLN A 207 12.90 -3.62 9.55
N PHE A 208 12.68 -2.36 9.19
CA PHE A 208 11.56 -1.56 9.69
C PHE A 208 10.21 -2.25 9.41
N PHE A 209 9.99 -2.72 8.18
CA PHE A 209 8.73 -3.39 7.82
C PHE A 209 8.60 -4.81 8.38
N MET A 210 9.71 -5.49 8.67
CA MET A 210 9.70 -6.84 9.25
C MET A 210 9.44 -6.88 10.76
N GLN A 211 9.37 -5.73 11.44
CA GLN A 211 9.06 -5.65 12.88
C GLN A 211 7.56 -5.81 13.20
N VAL A 212 6.70 -5.98 12.18
CA VAL A 212 5.23 -6.06 12.30
C VAL A 212 4.73 -7.50 12.37
#